data_AF-A0A932PBY9-F1
#
_entry.id   AF-A0A932PBY9-F1
#
_cell.length_a   1.000
_cell.length_b   1.000
_cell.length_c   1.000
_cell.angle_alpha   90.00
_cell.angle_beta   90.00
_cell.angle_gamma   90.00
#
_symmetry.space_group_name_H-M   'P 1'
#
loop_
_entity.id
_entity.type
_entity.pdbx_description
1 polymer ?
#
loop_
_entity_poly.entity_id
_entity_poly.type
_entity_poly.pdbx_seq_one_letter_code
_entity_poly.pdbx_strand_id
1 'polypeptide(L)'
;MENTDEAKPGTALLVSTDVIFSTKITGTARAMGLQVDVVSSVEAAANGIQSARPRCVLLDLGLASLSAERIGEVVEAVGGAAVLAFGSHVDTARLQQARDSGCTEVMPRSRLATSLPQLLQQYLRT
;
A
#
# COMPACT_ATOMS: atom_id res chain seq x y z
N MET A 1 -6.13 -27.36 12.08
CA MET A 1 -5.02 -26.58 11.51
C MET A 1 -5.46 -26.17 10.13
N GLU A 2 -6.18 -25.06 10.02
CA GLU A 2 -6.68 -24.58 8.73
C GLU A 2 -5.60 -23.68 8.13
N ASN A 3 -4.85 -24.23 7.19
CA ASN A 3 -3.83 -23.51 6.44
C ASN A 3 -4.48 -23.09 5.11
N THR A 4 -5.19 -21.98 5.12
CA THR A 4 -5.77 -21.39 3.91
C THR A 4 -4.87 -20.24 3.46
N ASP A 5 -3.75 -20.59 2.82
CA ASP A 5 -2.90 -19.69 2.03
C ASP A 5 -3.56 -19.43 0.66
N GLU A 6 -4.83 -19.02 0.69
CA GLU A 6 -5.50 -18.44 -0.47
C GLU A 6 -5.41 -16.93 -0.37
N ALA A 7 -4.80 -16.30 -1.38
CA ALA A 7 -4.89 -14.87 -1.59
C ALA A 7 -6.37 -14.48 -1.53
N LYS A 8 -6.79 -13.75 -0.49
CA LYS A 8 -8.19 -13.34 -0.35
C LYS A 8 -8.51 -12.38 -1.50
N PRO A 9 -9.43 -12.69 -2.41
CA PRO A 9 -9.74 -11.81 -3.53
C PRO A 9 -10.26 -10.46 -2.99
N GLY A 10 -9.61 -9.36 -3.40
CA GLY A 10 -10.01 -8.00 -3.04
C GLY A 10 -9.36 -7.41 -1.77
N THR A 11 -8.25 -7.98 -1.28
CA THR A 11 -7.49 -7.42 -0.16
C THR A 11 -6.34 -6.52 -0.62
N ALA A 12 -6.14 -5.41 0.10
CA ALA A 12 -4.93 -4.60 0.05
C ALA A 12 -4.20 -4.61 1.39
N LEU A 13 -2.91 -4.28 1.36
CA LEU A 13 -2.12 -4.01 2.55
C LEU A 13 -1.68 -2.54 2.56
N LEU A 14 -1.98 -1.81 3.63
CA LEU A 14 -1.51 -0.45 3.87
C LEU A 14 -0.34 -0.48 4.84
N VAL A 15 0.79 0.08 4.42
CA VAL A 15 1.98 0.27 5.25
C VAL A 15 2.04 1.74 5.67
N SER A 16 1.61 2.06 6.89
CA SER A 16 1.56 3.43 7.41
C SER A 16 1.47 3.46 8.94
N THR A 17 2.02 4.51 9.54
CA THR A 17 1.84 4.83 10.97
C THR A 17 0.81 5.94 11.19
N ASP A 18 0.24 6.52 10.13
CA ASP A 18 -0.77 7.57 10.23
C ASP A 18 -2.15 6.97 10.49
N VAL A 19 -2.59 7.04 11.75
CA VAL A 19 -3.87 6.49 12.21
C VAL A 19 -5.06 7.15 11.50
N ILE A 20 -5.01 8.47 11.28
CA ILE A 20 -6.13 9.22 10.69
C ILE A 20 -6.31 8.81 9.23
N PHE A 21 -5.22 8.74 8.49
CA PHE A 21 -5.26 8.34 7.09
C PHE A 21 -5.62 6.88 6.91
N SER A 22 -5.04 6.02 7.75
CA SER A 22 -5.33 4.59 7.75
C SER A 22 -6.82 4.35 7.99
N THR A 23 -7.43 5.06 8.95
CA THR A 23 -8.88 4.99 9.21
C THR A 23 -9.71 5.45 8.01
N LYS A 24 -9.28 6.51 7.31
CA LYS A 24 -9.96 6.97 6.09
C LYS A 24 -9.88 5.91 4.97
N ILE A 25 -8.72 5.30 4.79
CA ILE A 25 -8.50 4.27 3.77
C ILE A 25 -9.36 3.03 4.06
N THR A 26 -9.23 2.48 5.27
CA THR A 26 -9.97 1.27 5.67
C THR A 26 -11.47 1.50 5.71
N GLY A 27 -11.93 2.66 6.19
CA GLY A 27 -13.33 3.04 6.19
C GLY A 27 -13.92 3.14 4.78
N THR A 28 -13.18 3.72 3.83
CA THR A 28 -13.59 3.82 2.42
C THR A 28 -13.64 2.45 1.76
N ALA A 29 -12.60 1.63 1.96
CA ALA A 29 -12.57 0.26 1.45
C ALA A 29 -13.76 -0.55 1.97
N ARG A 30 -14.03 -0.50 3.28
CA ARG A 30 -15.16 -1.19 3.91
C ARG A 30 -16.50 -0.76 3.33
N ALA A 31 -16.71 0.55 3.12
CA ALA A 31 -17.94 1.07 2.50
C ALA A 31 -18.14 0.54 1.06
N MET A 32 -17.05 0.17 0.38
CA MET A 32 -17.05 -0.43 -0.94
C MET A 32 -17.09 -1.97 -0.92
N GLY A 33 -17.17 -2.61 0.25
CA GLY A 33 -17.09 -4.07 0.37
C GLY A 33 -15.70 -4.65 0.06
N LEU A 34 -14.65 -3.85 0.22
CA LEU A 34 -13.24 -4.22 0.05
C LEU A 34 -12.55 -4.29 1.42
N GLN A 35 -11.43 -4.98 1.49
CA GLN A 35 -10.64 -5.09 2.72
C GLN A 35 -9.25 -4.49 2.52
N VAL A 36 -8.83 -3.68 3.50
CA VAL A 36 -7.47 -3.15 3.58
C VAL A 36 -6.95 -3.42 4.98
N ASP A 37 -5.92 -4.25 5.08
CA ASP A 37 -5.22 -4.52 6.34
C ASP A 37 -4.12 -3.46 6.53
N VAL A 38 -3.82 -3.10 7.77
CA VAL A 38 -2.85 -2.03 8.09
C VAL A 38 -1.69 -2.60 8.89
N VAL A 39 -0.47 -2.29 8.46
CA VAL A 39 0.79 -2.58 9.15
C VAL A 39 1.60 -1.30 9.31
N SER A 40 2.37 -1.22 10.39
CA SER A 40 3.09 0.01 10.76
C SER A 40 4.58 0.01 10.40
N SER A 41 5.08 -1.06 9.76
CA SER A 41 6.49 -1.17 9.39
C SER A 41 6.70 -2.02 8.14
N VAL A 42 7.87 -1.87 7.51
CA VAL A 42 8.27 -2.65 6.32
C VAL A 42 8.45 -4.13 6.67
N GLU A 43 8.95 -4.41 7.87
CA GLU A 43 9.14 -5.78 8.37
C GLU A 43 7.80 -6.49 8.55
N ALA A 44 6.80 -5.79 9.10
CA ALA A 44 5.43 -6.28 9.18
C ALA A 44 4.79 -6.40 7.78
N ALA A 45 5.14 -5.50 6.85
CA ALA A 45 4.68 -5.56 5.47
C ALA A 45 5.16 -6.83 4.76
N ALA A 46 6.43 -7.21 4.91
CA ALA A 46 6.96 -8.44 4.30
C ALA A 46 6.16 -9.68 4.75
N ASN A 47 5.91 -9.82 6.05
CA ASN A 47 5.10 -10.91 6.60
C ASN A 47 3.65 -10.85 6.10
N GLY A 48 3.06 -9.66 6.05
CA GLY A 48 1.69 -9.44 5.56
C GLY A 48 1.54 -9.77 4.08
N ILE A 49 2.50 -9.38 3.25
CA ILE A 49 2.52 -9.67 1.82
C ILE A 49 2.61 -11.17 1.58
N GLN A 50 3.51 -11.86 2.27
CA GLN A 50 3.65 -13.32 2.15
C GLN A 50 2.41 -14.08 2.61
N SER A 51 1.80 -13.65 3.72
CA SER A 51 0.67 -14.37 4.33
C SER A 51 -0.66 -14.10 3.64
N ALA A 52 -0.90 -12.86 3.21
CA ALA A 52 -2.19 -12.45 2.66
C ALA A 52 -2.22 -12.38 1.13
N ARG A 53 -1.04 -12.36 0.49
CA ARG A 53 -0.86 -12.17 -0.95
C ARG A 53 -1.77 -11.07 -1.51
N PRO A 54 -1.65 -9.84 -0.99
CA PRO A 54 -2.56 -8.75 -1.32
C PRO A 54 -2.47 -8.42 -2.81
N ARG A 55 -3.59 -7.96 -3.36
CA ARG A 55 -3.64 -7.53 -4.77
C ARG A 55 -2.94 -6.20 -5.00
N CYS A 56 -2.83 -5.41 -3.93
CA CYS A 56 -2.28 -4.08 -3.95
C CYS A 56 -1.63 -3.77 -2.60
N VAL A 57 -0.51 -3.06 -2.62
CA VAL A 57 0.10 -2.47 -1.43
C VAL A 57 0.03 -0.95 -1.54
N LEU A 58 -0.50 -0.31 -0.50
CA LEU A 58 -0.47 1.14 -0.32
C LEU A 58 0.72 1.47 0.60
N LEU A 59 1.69 2.21 0.10
CA LEU A 59 2.95 2.47 0.79
C LEU A 59 3.08 3.95 1.19
N ASP A 60 3.09 4.23 2.48
CA ASP A 60 3.27 5.59 3.00
C ASP A 60 4.75 5.98 3.01
N LEU A 61 5.15 6.83 2.07
CA LEU A 61 6.48 7.43 1.99
C LEU A 61 6.77 8.40 3.14
N GLY A 62 5.79 8.71 4.00
CA GLY A 62 6.00 9.44 5.25
C GLY A 62 6.68 8.61 6.34
N LEU A 63 6.82 7.30 6.15
CA LEU A 63 7.53 6.43 7.10
C LEU A 63 9.00 6.84 7.20
N ALA A 64 9.46 7.12 8.42
CA ALA A 64 10.84 7.55 8.65
C ALA A 64 11.85 6.47 8.25
N SER A 65 11.50 5.19 8.45
CA SER A 65 12.31 4.03 8.11
C SER A 65 12.33 3.65 6.62
N LEU A 66 11.63 4.40 5.76
CA LEU A 66 11.56 4.08 4.33
C LEU A 66 12.75 4.70 3.58
N SER A 67 13.79 3.89 3.32
CA SER A 67 14.85 4.19 2.36
C SER A 67 14.46 3.72 0.95
N ALA A 68 15.19 4.15 -0.08
CA ALA A 68 14.98 3.68 -1.44
C ALA A 68 15.17 2.15 -1.57
N GLU A 69 16.13 1.57 -0.85
CA GLU A 69 16.32 0.12 -0.82
C GLU A 69 15.09 -0.58 -0.24
N ARG A 70 14.59 -0.10 0.90
CA ARG A 70 13.39 -0.66 1.54
C ARG A 70 12.13 -0.54 0.69
N ILE A 71 12.01 0.50 -0.12
CA ILE A 71 10.92 0.59 -1.11
C ILE A 71 11.07 -0.52 -2.15
N GLY A 72 12.29 -0.74 -2.65
CA GLY A 72 12.59 -1.83 -3.59
C GLY A 72 12.27 -3.21 -3.00
N GLU A 73 12.65 -3.46 -1.74
CA GLU A 73 12.32 -4.70 -1.02
C GLU A 73 10.81 -4.96 -0.98
N VAL A 74 9.99 -3.92 -0.76
CA VAL A 74 8.53 -4.05 -0.80
C VAL A 74 8.05 -4.37 -2.21
N VAL A 75 8.56 -3.68 -3.24
CA VAL A 75 8.19 -3.93 -4.64
C VAL A 75 8.52 -5.36 -5.06
N GLU A 76 9.70 -5.86 -4.69
CA GLU A 76 10.13 -7.23 -4.94
C GLU A 76 9.26 -8.24 -4.18
N ALA A 77 9.00 -8.00 -2.89
CA ALA A 77 8.18 -8.89 -2.06
C ALA A 77 6.74 -9.04 -2.58
N VAL A 78 6.19 -7.98 -3.16
CA VAL A 78 4.83 -7.98 -3.74
C VAL A 78 4.74 -8.82 -5.02
N GLY A 79 5.87 -9.13 -5.67
CA GLY A 79 5.93 -10.15 -6.72
C GLY A 79 5.07 -9.87 -7.94
N GLY A 80 4.89 -8.59 -8.30
CA GLY A 80 4.15 -8.16 -9.49
C GLY A 80 2.74 -7.62 -9.24
N ALA A 81 2.23 -7.68 -8.01
CA ALA A 81 1.04 -6.90 -7.64
C ALA A 81 1.33 -5.38 -7.58
N ALA A 82 0.28 -4.56 -7.55
CA ALA A 82 0.45 -3.11 -7.63
C ALA A 82 1.00 -2.52 -6.32
N VAL A 83 1.97 -1.60 -6.44
CA VAL A 83 2.47 -0.80 -5.31
C VAL A 83 2.12 0.67 -5.53
N LEU A 84 1.22 1.19 -4.72
CA LEU A 84 0.76 2.57 -4.74
C LEU A 84 1.46 3.34 -3.61
N ALA A 85 2.55 4.01 -3.96
CA ALA A 85 3.28 4.83 -3.00
C ALA A 85 2.67 6.23 -2.91
N PHE A 86 2.53 6.74 -1.70
CA PHE A 86 2.03 8.08 -1.46
C PHE A 86 2.83 8.82 -0.40
N GLY A 87 2.98 10.13 -0.56
CA GLY A 87 3.78 10.94 0.35
C GLY A 87 3.43 12.42 0.34
N SER A 88 4.22 13.20 1.05
CA SER A 88 4.10 14.66 1.04
C SER A 88 4.40 15.23 -0.34
N HIS A 89 3.59 16.19 -0.80
CA HIS A 89 3.77 16.81 -2.12
C HIS A 89 5.03 17.69 -2.21
N VAL A 90 5.54 18.16 -1.06
CA VAL A 90 6.78 18.93 -1.01
C VAL A 90 8.03 18.04 -1.03
N ASP A 91 7.88 16.75 -0.69
CA ASP A 91 8.96 15.78 -0.70
C ASP A 91 9.06 15.09 -2.06
N THR A 92 9.38 15.91 -3.06
CA THR A 92 9.50 15.47 -4.46
C THR A 92 10.63 14.45 -4.64
N ALA A 93 11.68 14.53 -3.83
CA ALA A 93 12.78 13.58 -3.81
C ALA A 93 12.32 12.18 -3.39
N ARG A 94 11.57 12.03 -2.28
CA ARG A 94 11.01 10.73 -1.89
C ARG A 94 10.04 10.18 -2.92
N LEU A 95 9.20 11.03 -3.52
CA LEU A 95 8.30 10.61 -4.60
C LEU A 95 9.09 10.11 -5.82
N GLN A 96 10.20 10.74 -6.16
CA GLN A 96 11.04 10.29 -7.28
C GLN A 96 11.74 8.97 -6.94
N GLN A 97 12.32 8.85 -5.74
CA GLN A 97 12.93 7.61 -5.26
C GLN A 97 11.96 6.43 -5.34
N ALA A 98 10.70 6.63 -4.93
CA ALA A 98 9.70 5.57 -5.01
C ALA A 98 9.39 5.16 -6.46
N ARG A 99 9.41 6.10 -7.41
CA ARG A 99 9.25 5.76 -8.84
C ARG A 99 10.44 4.97 -9.35
N ASP A 100 11.64 5.40 -9.00
CA ASP A 100 12.88 4.76 -9.43
C ASP A 100 13.03 3.35 -8.85
N SER A 101 12.46 3.09 -7.66
CA SER A 101 12.36 1.76 -7.06
C SER A 101 11.30 0.84 -7.69
N GLY A 102 10.54 1.32 -8.69
CA GLY A 102 9.57 0.49 -9.43
C GLY A 102 8.15 0.46 -8.86
N CYS A 103 7.75 1.41 -8.00
CA CYS A 103 6.35 1.51 -7.59
C CYS A 103 5.42 1.75 -8.80
N THR A 104 4.30 1.02 -8.84
CA THR A 104 3.32 1.08 -9.94
C THR A 104 2.71 2.47 -10.10
N GLU A 105 2.36 3.11 -8.99
CA GLU A 105 1.87 4.48 -9.00
C GLU A 105 2.45 5.25 -7.81
N VAL A 106 2.89 6.48 -8.06
CA VAL A 106 3.44 7.35 -7.02
C VAL A 106 2.76 8.70 -7.04
N MET A 107 2.14 9.09 -5.92
CA MET A 107 1.29 10.28 -5.85
C MET A 107 1.37 11.05 -4.53
N PRO A 108 1.03 12.35 -4.54
CA PRO A 108 0.75 13.06 -3.30
C PRO A 108 -0.37 12.42 -2.50
N ARG A 109 -0.26 12.44 -1.17
CA ARG A 109 -1.31 12.02 -0.24
C ARG A 109 -2.66 12.69 -0.53
N SER A 110 -2.67 13.96 -0.91
CA SER A 110 -3.89 14.69 -1.27
C SER A 110 -4.59 14.07 -2.49
N ARG A 111 -3.84 13.65 -3.51
CA ARG A 111 -4.38 12.97 -4.70
C ARG A 111 -4.93 11.59 -4.36
N LEU A 112 -4.21 10.83 -3.53
CA LEU A 112 -4.72 9.55 -3.02
C LEU A 112 -6.03 9.78 -2.28
N ALA A 113 -6.09 10.78 -1.39
CA ALA A 113 -7.27 11.09 -0.59
C ALA A 113 -8.51 11.49 -1.40
N THR A 114 -8.34 12.11 -2.57
CA THR A 114 -9.43 12.52 -3.48
C THR A 114 -9.84 11.42 -4.46
N SER A 115 -8.91 10.55 -4.84
CA SER A 115 -9.13 9.49 -5.84
C SER A 115 -9.25 8.09 -5.21
N LEU A 116 -9.38 8.03 -3.88
CA LEU A 116 -9.29 6.79 -3.11
C LEU A 116 -10.31 5.73 -3.56
N PRO A 117 -11.62 6.02 -3.73
CA PRO A 117 -12.56 5.03 -4.21
C PRO A 117 -12.20 4.49 -5.60
N GLN A 118 -11.79 5.36 -6.52
CA GLN A 118 -11.42 4.99 -7.88
C GLN A 118 -10.18 4.09 -7.88
N LEU A 119 -9.16 4.43 -7.10
CA LEU A 119 -7.94 3.63 -6.97
C LEU A 119 -8.24 2.26 -6.33
N LEU A 120 -9.01 2.22 -5.24
CA LEU A 120 -9.38 0.94 -4.60
C LEU A 120 -10.20 0.06 -5.56
N GLN A 121 -11.11 0.64 -6.34
CA GLN A 121 -11.84 -0.08 -7.37
C GLN A 121 -10.90 -0.61 -8.47
N GLN A 122 -9.99 0.22 -8.97
CA GLN A 122 -9.05 -0.13 -10.03
C GLN A 122 -8.07 -1.24 -9.64
N TYR A 123 -7.59 -1.27 -8.39
CA TYR A 123 -6.55 -2.22 -8.00
C TYR A 123 -7.05 -3.44 -7.22
N LEU A 124 -8.26 -3.40 -6.65
CA LEU A 124 -8.79 -4.53 -5.85
C LEU A 124 -9.91 -5.31 -6.54
N ARG A 125 -10.57 -4.76 -7.57
CA ARG A 125 -11.73 -5.40 -8.23
C ARG A 125 -11.47 -5.97 -9.63
N THR A 126 -10.34 -5.66 -10.26
CA THR A 126 -9.99 -6.15 -11.62
C THR A 126 -9.74 -7.65 -11.66
#